data_AF-A0A3B9L6E0-F1
#
_entry.id   AF-A0A3B9L6E0-F1
#
_cell.length_a   1.000
_cell.length_b   1.000
_cell.length_c   1.000
_cell.angle_alpha   90.00
_cell.angle_beta   90.00
_cell.angle_gamma   90.00
#
_symmetry.space_group_name_H-M   'P 1'
#
loop_
_entity.id
_entity.type
_entity.pdbx_description
1 polymer ?
#
loop_
_entity_poly.entity_id
_entity_poly.type
_entity_poly.pdbx_seq_one_letter_code
_entity_poly.pdbx_strand_id
1 'polypeptide(L)'
;MGKSYESMDEHTQKVVRHIVNKAHISKNTAHELDRDISAGQRAADVVARFGGSWAFIVLFALILVCWVILNSYILVNYNKAFDPYPYILLNLFLSMLASVQAPIILMSQNRQAEIDRLNAEHDYEVNLKAELEIMLLHEKIDSLKEQQWQELIAIQQEQLKLLSKLIQNYRS
;
A
#
# COMPACT_ATOMS: atom_id res chain seq x y z
N MET A 1 -15.52 26.89 -25.21
CA MET A 1 -14.97 27.84 -24.21
C MET A 1 -14.32 26.99 -23.12
N GLY A 2 -13.02 26.77 -23.06
CA GLY A 2 -11.92 27.70 -23.36
C GLY A 2 -11.28 28.07 -22.02
N LYS A 3 -10.25 27.30 -21.62
CA LYS A 3 -9.01 27.83 -21.05
C LYS A 3 -7.92 26.75 -21.05
N SER A 4 -6.84 27.12 -21.72
CA SER A 4 -5.57 26.46 -22.00
C SER A 4 -5.05 25.46 -20.96
N TYR A 5 -4.73 24.27 -21.46
CA TYR A 5 -3.72 23.37 -20.88
C TYR A 5 -2.27 23.83 -21.20
N GLU A 6 -2.10 24.99 -21.83
CA GLU A 6 -0.80 25.53 -22.30
C GLU A 6 -0.02 26.38 -21.29
N SER A 7 -0.37 26.38 -20.01
CA SER A 7 0.42 27.12 -19.00
C SER A 7 0.68 26.33 -17.71
N MET A 8 0.68 25.01 -17.78
CA MET A 8 1.26 24.22 -16.69
C MET A 8 2.78 24.27 -16.83
N ASP A 9 3.37 25.16 -16.04
CA ASP A 9 4.78 25.21 -15.66
C ASP A 9 5.47 23.84 -15.79
N GLU A 10 6.65 23.78 -16.44
CA GLU A 10 7.41 22.54 -16.70
C GLU A 10 7.58 21.67 -15.44
N HIS A 11 7.66 22.34 -14.29
CA HIS A 11 7.76 21.73 -12.98
C HIS A 11 6.49 20.94 -12.60
N THR A 12 5.30 21.45 -12.95
CA THR A 12 4.02 20.80 -12.66
C THR A 12 3.81 19.55 -13.52
N GLN A 13 4.21 19.57 -14.81
CA GLN A 13 4.18 18.37 -15.66
C GLN A 13 5.14 17.27 -15.16
N LYS A 14 6.32 17.65 -14.65
CA LYS A 14 7.27 16.69 -14.04
C LYS A 14 6.70 16.03 -12.79
N VAL A 15 6.10 16.82 -11.89
CA VAL A 15 5.49 16.33 -10.64
C VAL A 15 4.32 15.40 -10.93
N VAL A 16 3.44 15.75 -11.88
CA VAL A 16 2.33 14.87 -12.29
C VAL A 16 2.86 13.54 -12.85
N ARG A 17 3.94 13.55 -13.64
CA ARG A 17 4.55 12.32 -14.17
C ARG A 17 5.18 11.44 -13.08
N HIS A 18 5.69 12.03 -12.00
CA HIS A 18 6.24 11.30 -10.85
C HIS A 18 5.14 10.68 -9.97
N ILE A 19 4.00 11.37 -9.80
CA ILE A 19 2.83 10.84 -9.08
C ILE A 19 2.20 9.68 -9.87
N VAL A 20 2.11 9.79 -11.19
CA VAL A 20 1.55 8.74 -12.06
C VAL A 20 2.43 7.49 -12.07
N ASN A 21 3.76 7.63 -12.05
CA ASN A 21 4.67 6.49 -11.91
C ASN A 21 4.53 5.78 -10.56
N LYS A 22 4.42 6.52 -9.44
CA LYS A 22 4.17 5.90 -8.11
C LYS A 22 2.87 5.08 -8.08
N ALA A 23 1.80 5.56 -8.71
CA ALA A 23 0.52 4.84 -8.77
C ALA A 23 0.59 3.55 -9.63
N HIS A 24 1.45 3.53 -10.66
CA HIS A 24 1.62 2.36 -11.51
C HIS A 24 2.47 1.25 -10.87
N ILE A 25 3.44 1.61 -10.02
CA ILE A 25 4.37 0.65 -9.43
C ILE A 25 3.71 -0.25 -8.38
N SER A 26 2.89 0.33 -7.48
CA SER A 26 2.10 -0.45 -6.51
C SER A 26 1.17 -1.47 -7.18
N LYS A 27 0.65 -1.13 -8.36
CA LYS A 27 -0.21 -2.03 -9.14
C LYS A 27 0.57 -3.16 -9.83
N ASN A 28 1.86 -2.96 -10.12
CA ASN A 28 2.67 -3.96 -10.82
C ASN A 28 3.12 -5.09 -9.88
N THR A 29 3.50 -4.79 -8.63
CA THR A 29 3.91 -5.80 -7.64
C THR A 29 2.82 -6.84 -7.38
N ALA A 30 1.57 -6.41 -7.23
CA ALA A 30 0.43 -7.31 -7.07
C ALA A 30 0.17 -8.18 -8.31
N HIS A 31 0.46 -7.67 -9.51
CA HIS A 31 0.20 -8.35 -10.78
C HIS A 31 1.32 -9.30 -11.19
N GLU A 32 2.53 -9.15 -10.65
CA GLU A 32 3.62 -10.14 -10.77
C GLU A 32 3.39 -11.32 -9.83
N LEU A 33 2.92 -11.08 -8.60
CA LEU A 33 2.58 -12.15 -7.66
C LEU A 33 1.36 -13.00 -8.10
N ASP A 34 0.43 -12.40 -8.87
CA ASP A 34 -0.77 -13.11 -9.35
C ASP A 34 -0.46 -14.14 -10.46
N ARG A 35 0.73 -14.10 -11.06
CA ARG A 35 1.10 -15.02 -12.16
C ARG A 35 1.45 -16.43 -11.71
N ASP A 36 1.90 -16.61 -10.47
CA ASP A 36 2.35 -17.91 -9.93
C ASP A 36 1.35 -18.55 -8.95
N ILE A 37 0.11 -18.06 -8.89
CA ILE A 37 -0.87 -18.57 -7.93
C ILE A 37 -1.40 -19.94 -8.36
N SER A 38 -1.19 -20.94 -7.50
CA SER A 38 -1.78 -22.26 -7.66
C SER A 38 -3.30 -22.24 -7.52
N ALA A 39 -4.00 -23.13 -8.23
CA ALA A 39 -5.46 -23.27 -8.13
C ALA A 39 -5.94 -23.46 -6.68
N GLY A 40 -5.16 -24.15 -5.84
CA GLY A 40 -5.47 -24.34 -4.41
C GLY A 40 -5.40 -23.05 -3.60
N GLN A 41 -4.44 -22.17 -3.89
CA GLN A 41 -4.32 -20.87 -3.23
C GLN A 41 -5.48 -19.95 -3.63
N ARG A 42 -5.84 -19.91 -4.91
CA ARG A 42 -7.03 -19.17 -5.38
C ARG A 42 -8.31 -19.63 -4.67
N ALA A 43 -8.50 -20.95 -4.54
CA ALA A 43 -9.65 -21.50 -3.82
C ALA A 43 -9.62 -21.11 -2.34
N ALA A 44 -8.47 -21.21 -1.68
CA ALA A 44 -8.29 -20.82 -0.29
C ALA A 44 -8.64 -19.34 -0.04
N ASP A 45 -8.26 -18.43 -0.92
CA ASP A 45 -8.56 -17.00 -0.77
C ASP A 45 -10.03 -16.67 -0.97
N VAL A 46 -10.69 -17.35 -1.92
CA VAL A 46 -12.14 -17.20 -2.11
C VAL A 46 -12.87 -17.69 -0.85
N VAL A 47 -12.45 -18.83 -0.30
CA VAL A 47 -13.02 -19.39 0.94
C VAL A 47 -12.74 -18.48 2.14
N ALA A 48 -11.53 -17.94 2.28
CA ALA A 48 -11.16 -17.03 3.36
C ALA A 48 -11.93 -15.70 3.28
N ARG A 49 -12.07 -15.13 2.09
CA ARG A 49 -12.88 -13.91 1.86
C ARG A 49 -14.36 -14.14 2.15
N PHE A 50 -14.89 -15.30 1.75
CA PHE A 50 -16.28 -15.64 2.02
C PHE A 50 -16.52 -15.90 3.51
N GLY A 51 -15.65 -16.67 4.16
CA GLY A 51 -15.72 -16.99 5.59
C GLY A 51 -15.50 -15.78 6.50
N GLY A 52 -14.75 -14.77 6.06
CA GLY A 52 -14.51 -13.52 6.80
C GLY A 52 -15.63 -12.47 6.67
N SER A 53 -16.68 -12.73 5.89
CA SER A 53 -17.77 -11.77 5.69
C SER A 53 -18.78 -11.78 6.83
N TRP A 54 -19.21 -10.59 7.26
CA TRP A 54 -20.30 -10.43 8.24
C TRP A 54 -21.61 -11.11 7.80
N ALA A 55 -21.90 -11.11 6.50
CA ALA A 55 -23.08 -11.79 5.97
C ALA A 55 -23.02 -13.31 6.13
N PHE A 56 -21.83 -13.91 6.02
CA PHE A 56 -21.62 -15.34 6.22
C PHE A 56 -21.86 -15.73 7.68
N ILE A 57 -21.35 -14.94 8.63
CA ILE A 57 -21.55 -15.17 10.07
C ILE A 57 -23.04 -15.17 10.43
N VAL A 58 -23.80 -14.19 9.92
CA VAL A 58 -25.25 -14.10 10.17
C VAL A 58 -26.00 -15.27 9.53
N LEU A 59 -25.70 -15.62 8.29
CA LEU A 59 -26.31 -16.77 7.61
C LEU A 59 -26.02 -18.08 8.35
N PHE A 60 -24.77 -18.28 8.77
CA PHE A 60 -24.34 -19.47 9.50
C PHE A 60 -25.06 -19.59 10.85
N ALA A 61 -25.18 -18.49 11.59
CA ALA A 61 -25.95 -18.46 12.84
C ALA A 61 -27.43 -18.80 12.62
N LEU A 62 -28.05 -18.28 11.55
CA LEU A 62 -29.44 -18.60 11.20
C LEU A 62 -29.62 -20.09 10.87
N ILE A 63 -28.69 -20.70 10.13
CA ILE A 63 -28.72 -22.13 9.82
C ILE A 63 -28.63 -22.97 11.11
N LEU A 64 -27.75 -22.60 12.04
CA LEU A 64 -27.63 -23.28 13.33
C LEU A 64 -28.92 -23.20 14.14
N VAL A 65 -29.52 -22.00 14.25
CA VAL A 65 -30.80 -21.81 14.95
C VAL A 65 -31.91 -22.62 14.28
N CYS A 66 -31.97 -22.61 12.94
CA CYS A 66 -32.95 -23.39 12.17
C CYS A 66 -32.78 -24.90 12.42
N TRP A 67 -31.55 -25.40 12.44
CA TRP A 67 -31.24 -26.81 12.74
C TRP A 67 -31.72 -27.22 14.13
N VAL A 68 -31.43 -26.39 15.14
CA VAL A 68 -31.89 -26.62 16.52
C VAL A 68 -33.41 -26.65 16.61
N ILE A 69 -34.10 -25.68 15.98
CA ILE A 69 -35.57 -25.61 15.96
C ILE A 69 -36.16 -26.85 15.28
N LEU A 70 -35.66 -27.23 14.10
CA LEU A 70 -36.16 -28.36 13.34
C LEU A 70 -35.97 -29.68 14.10
N ASN A 71 -34.80 -29.88 14.72
CA ASN A 71 -34.54 -31.08 15.51
C ASN A 71 -35.39 -31.14 16.79
N SER A 72 -35.60 -30.01 17.48
CA SER A 72 -36.51 -29.94 18.63
C SER A 72 -37.97 -30.18 18.23
N TYR A 73 -38.41 -29.66 17.07
CA TYR A 73 -39.76 -29.89 16.55
C TYR A 73 -39.99 -31.37 16.21
N ILE A 74 -39.02 -32.03 15.57
CA ILE A 74 -39.09 -33.46 15.26
C ILE A 74 -39.14 -34.31 16.53
N LEU A 75 -38.33 -33.96 17.55
CA LEU A 75 -38.34 -34.63 18.84
C LEU A 75 -39.72 -34.54 19.51
N VAL A 76 -40.34 -33.37 19.51
CA VAL A 76 -41.67 -33.13 20.13
C VAL A 76 -42.79 -33.84 19.37
N ASN A 77 -42.77 -33.84 18.03
CA ASN A 77 -43.87 -34.39 17.22
C ASN A 77 -43.78 -35.90 16.98
N TYR A 78 -42.57 -36.46 16.90
CA TYR A 78 -42.36 -37.86 16.50
C TYR A 78 -41.73 -38.73 17.59
N ASN A 79 -41.47 -38.17 18.78
CA ASN A 79 -40.83 -38.83 19.92
C ASN A 79 -39.51 -39.55 19.57
N LYS A 80 -38.87 -39.11 18.47
CA LYS A 80 -37.56 -39.54 17.96
C LYS A 80 -36.79 -38.27 17.67
N ALA A 81 -35.64 -38.08 18.30
CA ALA A 81 -34.69 -37.05 17.88
C ALA A 81 -33.74 -37.62 16.82
N PHE A 82 -33.48 -36.83 15.77
CA PHE A 82 -32.43 -37.14 14.81
C PHE A 82 -31.04 -36.90 15.42
N ASP A 83 -30.89 -35.82 16.20
CA ASP A 83 -29.68 -35.48 16.96
C ASP A 83 -30.06 -34.98 18.38
N PRO A 84 -30.28 -35.86 19.37
CA PRO A 84 -30.68 -35.46 20.72
C PRO A 84 -29.66 -34.54 21.38
N TYR A 85 -30.12 -33.66 22.28
CA TYR A 85 -29.21 -32.86 23.12
C TYR A 85 -28.21 -33.80 23.81
N PRO A 86 -26.88 -33.60 23.65
CA PRO A 86 -26.15 -32.36 23.37
C PRO A 86 -25.74 -32.08 21.89
N TYR A 87 -26.42 -32.63 20.89
CA TYR A 87 -26.17 -32.41 19.45
C TYR A 87 -24.79 -32.90 18.96
N ILE A 88 -24.52 -34.20 19.08
CA ILE A 88 -23.20 -34.78 18.78
C ILE A 88 -22.84 -34.67 17.30
N LEU A 89 -23.82 -34.80 16.40
CA LEU A 89 -23.59 -34.72 14.95
C LEU A 89 -23.26 -33.29 14.52
N LEU A 90 -24.01 -32.32 15.06
CA LEU A 90 -23.73 -30.90 14.83
C LEU A 90 -22.33 -30.53 15.32
N ASN A 91 -21.98 -30.96 16.53
CA ASN A 91 -20.66 -30.67 17.10
C ASN A 91 -19.52 -31.29 16.29
N LEU A 92 -19.70 -32.52 15.78
CA LEU A 92 -18.73 -33.18 14.91
C LEU A 92 -18.53 -32.42 13.60
N PHE A 93 -19.62 -31.99 12.97
CA PHE A 93 -19.56 -31.23 11.72
C PHE A 93 -18.88 -29.87 11.91
N LEU A 94 -19.23 -29.14 12.98
CA LEU A 94 -18.59 -27.87 13.35
C LEU A 94 -17.09 -28.03 13.60
N SER A 95 -16.69 -29.09 14.33
CA SER A 95 -15.28 -29.37 14.62
C SER A 95 -14.49 -29.69 13.35
N MET A 96 -15.06 -30.48 12.44
CA MET A 96 -14.45 -30.77 11.13
C MET A 96 -14.32 -29.50 10.28
N LEU A 97 -15.37 -28.67 10.24
CA LEU A 97 -15.36 -27.41 9.50
C LEU A 97 -14.26 -26.46 10.02
N ALA A 98 -14.16 -26.30 11.34
CA ALA A 98 -13.14 -25.47 11.97
C ALA A 98 -11.72 -26.00 11.70
N SER A 99 -11.52 -27.32 11.76
CA SER A 99 -10.24 -27.98 11.51
C SER A 99 -9.74 -27.73 10.08
N VAL A 100 -10.62 -27.75 9.09
CA VAL A 100 -10.28 -27.44 7.69
C VAL A 100 -10.12 -25.93 7.46
N GLN A 101 -10.86 -25.09 8.19
CA GLN A 101 -10.75 -23.63 8.08
C GLN A 101 -9.40 -23.10 8.58
N ALA A 102 -8.87 -23.61 9.69
CA ALA A 102 -7.61 -23.14 10.25
C ALA A 102 -6.43 -23.12 9.26
N PRO A 103 -6.09 -24.20 8.52
CA PRO A 103 -5.01 -24.20 7.55
C PRO A 103 -5.32 -23.32 6.33
N ILE A 104 -6.57 -23.21 5.89
CA ILE A 104 -6.98 -22.32 4.79
C ILE A 104 -6.72 -20.86 5.17
N ILE A 105 -7.11 -20.48 6.38
CA ILE A 105 -6.88 -19.14 6.93
C ILE A 105 -5.36 -18.89 7.05
N LEU A 106 -4.60 -19.85 7.59
CA LEU A 106 -3.14 -19.73 7.70
C LEU A 106 -2.46 -19.61 6.33
N MET A 107 -2.90 -20.35 5.32
CA MET A 107 -2.38 -20.24 3.94
C MET A 107 -2.66 -18.85 3.36
N SER A 108 -3.87 -18.34 3.53
CA SER A 108 -4.24 -16.99 3.07
C SER A 108 -3.45 -15.90 3.82
N GLN A 109 -3.26 -16.06 5.13
CA GLN A 109 -2.44 -15.16 5.96
C GLN A 109 -0.97 -15.18 5.56
N ASN A 110 -0.37 -16.36 5.37
CA ASN A 110 1.04 -16.48 4.98
C ASN A 110 1.29 -15.81 3.62
N ARG A 111 0.35 -15.96 2.69
CA ARG A 111 0.39 -15.29 1.39
C ARG A 111 0.27 -13.77 1.51
N GLN A 112 -0.66 -13.27 2.34
CA GLN A 112 -0.81 -11.84 2.56
C GLN A 112 0.44 -11.24 3.21
N ALA A 113 1.05 -11.93 4.17
CA ALA A 113 2.29 -11.50 4.82
C ALA A 113 3.47 -11.43 3.83
N GLU A 114 3.54 -12.34 2.86
CA GLU A 114 4.56 -12.29 1.80
C GLU A 114 4.37 -11.09 0.87
N ILE A 115 3.13 -10.81 0.46
CA ILE A 115 2.79 -9.60 -0.31
C ILE A 115 3.19 -8.34 0.45
N ASP A 116 2.80 -8.27 1.73
CA ASP A 116 3.07 -7.11 2.58
C ASP A 116 4.58 -6.90 2.78
N ARG A 117 5.36 -7.98 2.90
CA ARG A 117 6.83 -7.91 2.98
C ARG A 117 7.44 -7.35 1.70
N LEU A 118 7.03 -7.84 0.53
CA LEU A 118 7.55 -7.37 -0.76
C LEU A 118 7.21 -5.90 -1.00
N ASN A 119 5.99 -5.47 -0.65
CA ASN A 119 5.61 -4.07 -0.73
C ASN A 119 6.47 -3.20 0.21
N ALA A 120 6.73 -3.66 1.43
CA ALA A 120 7.58 -2.93 2.38
C ALA A 120 9.04 -2.81 1.91
N GLU A 121 9.60 -3.88 1.33
CA GLU A 121 10.94 -3.86 0.75
C GLU A 121 11.02 -2.87 -0.42
N HIS A 122 10.02 -2.89 -1.30
CA HIS A 122 9.96 -1.95 -2.41
C HIS A 122 9.81 -0.49 -1.97
N ASP A 123 8.93 -0.22 -1.00
CA ASP A 123 8.76 1.12 -0.42
C ASP A 123 10.06 1.64 0.21
N TYR A 124 10.81 0.74 0.86
CA TYR A 124 12.13 1.04 1.41
C TYR A 124 13.13 1.44 0.32
N GLU A 125 13.22 0.69 -0.78
CA GLU A 125 14.10 1.03 -1.90
C GLU A 125 13.77 2.39 -2.53
N VAL A 126 12.47 2.66 -2.72
CA VAL A 126 12.00 3.95 -3.26
C VAL A 126 12.37 5.09 -2.31
N ASN A 127 12.21 4.89 -1.00
CA ASN A 127 12.58 5.90 -0.01
C ASN A 127 14.09 6.17 0.00
N LEU A 128 14.91 5.12 -0.03
CA LEU A 128 16.38 5.25 -0.09
C LEU A 128 16.82 6.00 -1.37
N LYS A 129 16.19 5.67 -2.51
CA LYS A 129 16.47 6.38 -3.77
C LYS A 129 16.08 7.86 -3.68
N ALA A 130 14.93 8.18 -3.10
CA ALA A 130 14.51 9.56 -2.91
C ALA A 130 15.46 10.33 -1.99
N GLU A 131 15.96 9.69 -0.92
CA GLU A 131 16.95 10.27 -0.02
C GLU A 131 18.28 10.57 -0.75
N LEU A 132 18.77 9.64 -1.58
CA LEU A 132 19.95 9.86 -2.42
C LEU A 132 19.76 11.01 -3.40
N GLU A 133 18.60 11.08 -4.08
CA GLU A 133 18.28 12.18 -4.99
C GLU A 133 18.26 13.53 -4.25
N ILE A 134 17.71 13.59 -3.04
CA ILE A 134 17.72 14.80 -2.20
C ILE A 134 19.15 15.21 -1.83
N MET A 135 20.00 14.26 -1.43
CA MET A 135 21.41 14.56 -1.12
C MET A 135 22.15 15.13 -2.33
N LEU A 136 21.97 14.54 -3.51
CA LEU A 136 22.57 15.03 -4.74
C LEU A 136 22.05 16.42 -5.13
N LEU A 137 20.76 16.68 -4.94
CA LEU A 137 20.19 18.02 -5.14
C LEU A 137 20.78 19.03 -4.15
N HIS A 138 20.99 18.64 -2.90
CA HIS A 138 21.61 19.51 -1.88
C HIS A 138 23.04 19.88 -2.28
N GLU A 139 23.85 18.89 -2.66
CA GLU A 139 25.21 19.11 -3.16
C GLU A 139 25.23 20.05 -4.37
N LYS A 140 24.28 19.87 -5.31
CA LYS A 140 24.16 20.74 -6.47
C LYS A 140 23.81 22.17 -6.07
N ILE A 141 22.87 22.36 -5.15
CA ILE A 141 22.48 23.68 -4.64
C ILE A 141 23.68 24.36 -3.96
N ASP A 142 24.43 23.64 -3.13
CA ASP A 142 25.60 24.19 -2.46
C ASP A 142 26.67 24.61 -3.47
N SER A 143 26.92 23.80 -4.50
CA SER A 143 27.86 24.15 -5.57
C SER A 143 27.45 25.42 -6.33
N LEU A 144 26.15 25.58 -6.61
CA LEU A 144 25.62 26.77 -7.28
C LEU A 144 25.73 28.00 -6.37
N LYS A 145 25.44 27.86 -5.08
CA LYS A 145 25.58 28.94 -4.10
C LYS A 145 27.03 29.41 -3.99
N GLU A 146 27.98 28.50 -3.96
CA GLU A 146 29.41 28.85 -3.93
C GLU A 146 29.82 29.62 -5.20
N GLN A 147 29.39 29.15 -6.38
CA GLN A 147 29.65 29.86 -7.64
C GLN A 147 29.09 31.29 -7.63
N GLN A 148 27.83 31.46 -7.21
CA GLN A 148 27.22 32.78 -7.10
C GLN A 148 27.93 33.67 -6.07
N TRP A 149 28.39 33.09 -4.96
CA TRP A 149 29.13 33.81 -3.94
C TRP A 149 30.45 34.37 -4.48
N GLN A 150 31.20 33.54 -5.23
CA GLN A 150 32.44 33.97 -5.88
C GLN A 150 32.20 35.07 -6.92
N GLU A 151 31.13 34.97 -7.70
CA GLU A 151 30.74 35.99 -8.68
C GLU A 151 30.40 37.33 -8.01
N LEU A 152 29.66 37.30 -6.91
CA LEU A 152 29.33 38.50 -6.12
C LEU A 152 30.58 39.16 -5.53
N ILE A 153 31.53 38.38 -5.00
CA ILE A 153 32.80 38.92 -4.51
C ILE A 153 33.61 39.57 -5.64
N ALA A 154 33.66 38.93 -6.82
CA ALA A 154 34.38 39.48 -7.98
C ALA A 154 33.81 40.84 -8.39
N ILE A 155 32.47 40.96 -8.46
CA ILE A 155 31.78 42.22 -8.77
C ILE A 155 32.10 43.29 -7.70
N GLN A 156 32.07 42.94 -6.42
CA GLN A 156 32.41 43.88 -5.34
C GLN A 156 33.87 44.37 -5.43
N GLN A 157 34.82 43.49 -5.73
CA GLN A 157 36.22 43.88 -5.90
C GLN A 157 36.42 44.83 -7.08
N GLU A 158 35.71 44.59 -8.19
CA GLU A 158 35.74 45.49 -9.34
C GLU A 158 35.18 46.88 -8.99
N GLN A 159 34.06 46.94 -8.27
CA GLN A 159 33.49 48.20 -7.78
C GLN A 159 34.47 48.96 -6.87
N LEU A 160 35.13 48.28 -5.93
CA LEU A 160 36.14 48.89 -5.05
C LEU A 160 37.34 49.44 -5.85
N LYS A 161 37.78 48.71 -6.88
CA LYS A 161 38.88 49.13 -7.74
C LYS A 161 38.53 50.39 -8.54
N LEU A 162 37.30 50.46 -9.07
CA LEU A 162 36.80 51.65 -9.76
C LEU A 162 36.71 52.86 -8.83
N LEU A 163 36.16 52.69 -7.63
CA LEU A 163 36.08 53.75 -6.62
C LEU A 163 37.48 54.26 -6.22
N SER A 164 38.43 53.35 -5.99
CA SER A 164 39.82 53.71 -5.69
C SER A 164 40.45 54.53 -6.82
N LYS A 165 40.24 54.12 -8.08
CA LYS A 165 40.74 54.84 -9.26
C LYS A 165 40.13 56.25 -9.38
N LEU A 166 38.84 56.40 -9.08
CA LEU A 166 38.18 57.71 -9.07
C LEU A 166 38.73 58.63 -7.98
N ILE A 167 38.92 58.12 -6.76
CA ILE A 167 39.52 58.87 -5.65
C ILE A 167 40.95 59.31 -6.00
N GLN A 168 41.74 58.44 -6.62
CA GLN A 168 43.12 58.72 -6.99
C GLN A 168 43.21 59.79 -8.10
N ASN A 169 42.31 59.73 -9.09
CA ASN A 169 42.20 60.76 -10.13
C ASN A 169 41.75 62.11 -9.59
N TYR A 170 40.90 62.15 -8.55
CA TYR A 170 40.44 63.41 -7.94
C TYR A 170 41.49 64.06 -7.04
N ARG A 171 42.49 63.29 -6.60
CA ARG A 171 43.59 63.76 -5.73
C ARG A 171 44.80 64.29 -6.51
N SER A 172 44.83 64.08 -7.83
CA SER A 172 45.89 64.56 -8.74
C SER A 172 45.45 65.83 -9.45
#